data_AF-A0A1Q9NUN0-F1
#
_entry.id   AF-A0A1Q9NUN0-F1
#
_cell.length_a   1.000
_cell.length_b   1.000
_cell.length_c   1.000
_cell.angle_alpha   90.00
_cell.angle_beta   90.00
_cell.angle_gamma   90.00
#
_symmetry.space_group_name_H-M   'P 1'
#
loop_
_entity.id
_entity.type
_entity.pdbx_description
1 polymer ?
#
loop_
_entity_poly.entity_id
_entity_poly.type
_entity_poly.pdbx_seq_one_letter_code
_entity_poly.pdbx_strand_id
1 'polypeptide(L)'
;MTEIVASSQVKIIRESILGFLKLMNKEKRHMEQQIRERSEAIKSQFFSQGATQFSYAQVNDLGSHYKDEYLHFYQNSIHMNLLANSATFIRKAIEYGFINSGIVQEEWLSAFNSMQDQLNSYETMANQLDDTEKSLVDQTDKISQLEVGAQLSKTDLAHFENLIAEKDQTIKENDQEILNLSEGLSRMESQANNMGQNMLQNSMTIEELQGVIGEKDIEINELHNKLQSTEANASDIDSLREQNQSSQMKISDLESKLSSSSSNLVDQMQNNLTEAREDLLKTRKELVDKNDEIYQIKLKNDETDTSFKRQKEILETLETNYNQLKSERDTRESEISEIKIKNEDLESTLHTSDTELKELTVKQETINTALEQSKEQLAQFEGKAAVSQEEQNQINRQVSEMNAQLAKANSTLDYFKKILVKDVKFKTLLFLDSIGEEVRLDNLAKGIVFSQETVQRAIIELAEDGFATTRKEGRFIYVSKGAHESPFSLAAAFA
;
A
#
# COMPACT_ATOMS: atom_id res chain seq x y z
N MET A 1 29.55 194.94 37.51
CA MET A 1 29.56 194.85 36.03
C MET A 1 29.15 196.16 35.34
N THR A 2 29.12 197.34 35.98
CA THR A 2 30.26 198.28 36.15
C THR A 2 31.59 197.95 35.45
N GLU A 3 32.06 196.71 35.41
CA GLU A 3 33.19 196.27 34.57
C GLU A 3 32.97 196.44 33.05
N ILE A 4 31.72 196.48 32.59
CA ILE A 4 31.41 196.66 31.17
C ILE A 4 31.81 198.07 30.69
N VAL A 5 31.91 199.06 31.59
CA VAL A 5 32.36 200.42 31.26
C VAL A 5 33.89 200.55 31.34
N ALA A 6 34.54 199.88 32.31
CA ALA A 6 36.00 199.92 32.46
C ALA A 6 36.73 199.13 31.35
N SER A 7 36.19 197.96 30.98
CA SER A 7 36.68 197.15 29.85
C SER A 7 36.55 197.91 28.52
N SER A 8 35.47 198.68 28.35
CA SER A 8 35.26 199.52 27.18
C SER A 8 36.38 200.54 26.99
N GLN A 9 36.74 201.31 28.02
CA GLN A 9 37.77 202.35 27.89
C GLN A 9 39.17 201.77 27.71
N VAL A 10 39.52 200.70 28.44
CA VAL A 10 40.82 200.03 28.29
C VAL A 10 40.96 199.38 26.90
N LYS A 11 39.89 198.78 26.38
CA LYS A 11 39.88 198.21 25.04
C LYS A 11 40.00 199.29 23.96
N ILE A 12 39.30 200.41 24.10
CA ILE A 12 39.39 201.56 23.18
C ILE A 12 40.81 202.12 23.12
N ILE A 13 41.47 202.28 24.27
CA ILE A 13 42.86 202.75 24.36
C ILE A 13 43.81 201.73 23.71
N ARG A 14 43.66 200.44 24.03
CA ARG A 14 44.49 199.36 23.50
C ARG A 14 44.38 199.23 21.98
N GLU A 15 43.18 199.28 21.43
CA GLU A 15 42.95 199.19 19.98
C GLU A 15 43.45 200.44 19.25
N SER A 16 43.31 201.63 19.84
CA SER A 16 43.85 202.88 19.26
C SER A 16 45.38 202.86 19.18
N ILE A 17 46.06 202.39 20.23
CA ILE A 17 47.53 202.25 20.26
C ILE A 17 48.01 201.21 19.24
N LEU A 18 47.35 200.05 19.18
CA LEU A 18 47.68 198.99 18.23
C LEU A 18 47.47 199.43 16.77
N GLY A 19 46.41 200.19 16.49
CA GLY A 19 46.14 200.77 15.18
C GLY A 19 47.25 201.73 14.75
N PHE A 20 47.65 202.64 15.63
CA PHE A 20 48.71 203.61 15.37
C PHE A 20 50.08 202.95 15.09
N LEU A 21 50.48 201.96 15.91
CA LEU A 21 51.75 201.25 15.74
C LEU A 21 51.82 200.45 14.44
N LYS A 22 50.71 199.84 14.01
CA LYS A 22 50.64 199.14 12.71
C LYS A 22 50.82 200.09 11.53
N LEU A 23 50.24 201.30 11.61
CA LEU A 23 50.33 202.31 10.56
C LEU A 23 51.78 202.84 10.42
N MET A 24 52.42 203.15 11.54
CA MET A 24 53.82 203.61 11.59
C MET A 24 54.79 202.56 11.03
N ASN A 25 54.60 201.29 11.37
CA ASN A 25 55.44 200.21 10.85
C ASN A 25 55.27 199.99 9.33
N LYS A 26 54.09 200.30 8.79
CA LYS A 26 53.82 200.23 7.35
C LYS A 26 54.52 201.36 6.59
N GLU A 27 54.46 202.59 7.09
CA GLU A 27 55.16 203.74 6.48
C GLU A 27 56.68 203.56 6.50
N LYS A 28 57.25 203.12 7.63
CA LYS A 28 58.69 202.90 7.75
C LYS A 28 59.23 201.96 6.66
N ARG A 29 58.59 200.80 6.48
CA ARG A 29 59.01 199.82 5.47
C ARG A 29 58.86 200.38 4.04
N HIS A 30 57.80 201.16 3.80
CA HIS A 30 57.58 201.77 2.49
C HIS A 30 58.71 202.74 2.12
N MET A 31 59.18 203.56 3.07
CA MET A 31 60.29 204.48 2.81
C MET A 31 61.64 203.79 2.69
N GLU A 32 61.95 202.79 3.54
CA GLU A 32 63.18 202.00 3.42
C GLU A 32 63.30 201.35 2.04
N GLN A 33 62.17 200.91 1.47
CA GLN A 33 62.11 200.35 0.14
C GLN A 33 62.33 201.40 -0.96
N GLN A 34 61.68 202.56 -0.88
CA GLN A 34 61.89 203.65 -1.85
C GLN A 34 63.36 204.12 -1.89
N ILE A 35 64.04 204.19 -0.73
CA ILE A 35 65.44 204.60 -0.64
C ILE A 35 66.34 203.56 -1.33
N ARG A 36 66.08 202.27 -1.11
CA ARG A 36 66.86 201.18 -1.71
C ARG A 36 66.72 201.16 -3.23
N GLU A 37 65.49 201.30 -3.72
CA GLU A 37 65.17 201.33 -5.15
C GLU A 37 65.82 202.54 -5.84
N ARG A 38 65.78 203.73 -5.24
CA ARG A 38 66.46 204.91 -5.80
C ARG A 38 67.99 204.78 -5.81
N SER A 39 68.58 204.23 -4.75
CA SER A 39 70.04 204.05 -4.66
C SER A 39 70.55 203.08 -5.74
N GLU A 40 69.84 201.98 -5.97
CA GLU A 40 70.13 201.02 -7.05
C GLU A 40 69.91 201.62 -8.44
N ALA A 41 68.84 202.40 -8.62
CA ALA A 41 68.55 203.09 -9.89
C ALA A 41 69.64 204.10 -10.26
N ILE A 42 70.14 204.88 -9.29
CA ILE A 42 71.25 205.82 -9.49
C ILE A 42 72.51 205.06 -9.89
N LYS A 43 72.83 203.95 -9.21
CA LYS A 43 73.97 203.10 -9.59
C LYS A 43 73.83 202.54 -11.01
N SER A 44 72.66 202.01 -11.36
CA SER A 44 72.43 201.41 -12.68
C SER A 44 72.43 202.45 -13.82
N GLN A 45 71.92 203.66 -13.58
CA GLN A 45 72.04 204.77 -14.54
C GLN A 45 73.49 205.18 -14.79
N PHE A 46 74.33 205.21 -13.75
CA PHE A 46 75.73 205.58 -13.91
C PHE A 46 76.55 204.57 -14.72
N PHE A 47 76.23 203.27 -14.64
CA PHE A 47 76.98 202.25 -15.39
C PHE A 47 76.43 201.93 -16.78
N SER A 48 75.18 202.32 -17.08
CA SER A 48 74.58 202.10 -18.41
C SER A 48 74.91 203.20 -19.43
N GLN A 49 75.35 204.37 -18.98
CA GLN A 49 75.85 205.44 -19.85
C GLN A 49 77.38 205.39 -19.83
N GLY A 50 78.02 204.95 -20.92
CA GLY A 50 79.47 204.73 -21.04
C GLY A 50 80.33 205.99 -20.89
N ALA A 51 80.37 206.58 -19.70
CA ALA A 51 81.26 207.67 -19.32
C ALA A 51 82.47 207.09 -18.59
N THR A 52 83.59 206.97 -19.30
CA THR A 52 84.89 206.47 -18.85
C THR A 52 85.62 207.39 -17.84
N GLN A 53 84.91 208.13 -16.99
CA GLN A 53 85.51 209.18 -16.15
C GLN A 53 85.36 209.02 -14.63
N PHE A 54 84.54 208.10 -14.12
CA PHE A 54 84.44 207.87 -12.67
C PHE A 54 84.79 206.42 -12.32
N SER A 55 85.70 206.25 -11.36
CA SER A 55 86.04 204.91 -10.88
C SER A 55 84.88 204.33 -10.05
N TYR A 56 84.75 203.01 -10.02
CA TYR A 56 83.72 202.32 -9.23
C TYR A 56 83.72 202.74 -7.75
N ALA A 57 84.88 203.11 -7.21
CA ALA A 57 85.02 203.64 -5.86
C ALA A 57 84.35 205.02 -5.69
N GLN A 58 84.46 205.91 -6.69
CA GLN A 58 83.88 207.26 -6.64
C GLN A 58 82.34 207.24 -6.73
N VAL A 59 81.76 206.34 -7.52
CA VAL A 59 80.30 206.16 -7.61
C VAL A 59 79.74 205.50 -6.34
N ASN A 60 80.51 204.60 -5.73
CA ASN A 60 80.10 203.96 -4.49
C ASN A 60 80.19 204.90 -3.27
N ASP A 61 81.16 205.82 -3.25
CA ASP A 61 81.23 206.89 -2.24
C ASP A 61 80.11 207.92 -2.40
N LEU A 62 79.75 208.31 -3.63
CA LEU A 62 78.60 209.21 -3.84
C LEU A 62 77.28 208.55 -3.40
N GLY A 63 77.14 207.25 -3.65
CA GLY A 63 75.98 206.46 -3.25
C GLY A 63 75.89 206.23 -1.73
N SER A 64 77.02 206.14 -1.03
CA SER A 64 77.04 206.07 0.44
C SER A 64 76.72 207.43 1.05
N HIS A 65 77.26 208.53 0.48
CA HIS A 65 77.02 209.88 0.99
C HIS A 65 75.54 210.31 0.86
N TYR A 66 74.89 210.00 -0.26
CA TYR A 66 73.45 210.28 -0.43
C TYR A 66 72.58 209.45 0.53
N LYS A 67 72.95 208.18 0.77
CA LYS A 67 72.24 207.32 1.72
C LYS A 67 72.38 207.85 3.14
N ASP A 68 73.57 208.27 3.54
CA ASP A 68 73.84 208.75 4.90
C ASP A 68 73.23 210.13 5.15
N GLU A 69 73.30 211.09 4.21
CA GLU A 69 72.62 212.40 4.37
C GLU A 69 71.09 212.25 4.42
N TYR A 70 70.49 211.36 3.63
CA TYR A 70 69.04 211.15 3.61
C TYR A 70 68.55 210.39 4.85
N LEU A 71 69.32 209.42 5.37
CA LEU A 71 69.04 208.79 6.66
C LEU A 71 69.20 209.78 7.81
N HIS A 72 70.18 210.69 7.74
CA HIS A 72 70.41 211.69 8.77
C HIS A 72 69.29 212.74 8.80
N PHE A 73 68.77 213.17 7.64
CA PHE A 73 67.56 214.00 7.56
C PHE A 73 66.33 213.28 8.14
N TYR A 74 66.16 211.98 7.88
CA TYR A 74 65.01 211.20 8.34
C TYR A 74 65.04 210.88 9.84
N GLN A 75 66.24 210.58 10.38
CA GLN A 75 66.43 210.35 11.81
C GLN A 75 66.27 211.63 12.64
N ASN A 76 66.67 212.80 12.10
CA ASN A 76 66.55 214.08 12.81
C ASN A 76 65.21 214.83 12.64
N SER A 77 64.39 214.55 11.60
CA SER A 77 63.28 215.46 11.26
C SER A 77 61.85 215.01 11.59
N ILE A 78 61.56 213.75 11.93
CA ILE A 78 60.15 213.33 12.19
C ILE A 78 60.02 212.40 13.39
N HIS A 79 60.97 211.51 13.63
CA HIS A 79 60.81 210.44 14.61
C HIS A 79 60.96 210.88 16.08
N MET A 80 61.86 211.81 16.41
CA MET A 80 62.06 212.24 17.81
C MET A 80 60.99 213.21 18.32
N ASN A 81 60.43 214.07 17.46
CA ASN A 81 59.35 215.00 17.86
C ASN A 81 58.02 214.28 18.12
N LEU A 82 57.76 213.15 17.47
CA LEU A 82 56.55 212.35 17.68
C LEU A 82 56.62 211.49 18.96
N LEU A 83 57.79 210.94 19.28
CA LEU A 83 58.02 210.13 20.48
C LEU A 83 58.04 210.97 21.77
N ALA A 84 58.60 212.18 21.74
CA ALA A 84 58.62 213.07 22.91
C ALA A 84 57.22 213.63 23.25
N ASN A 85 56.41 213.98 22.25
CA ASN A 85 55.06 214.51 22.48
C ASN A 85 54.06 213.43 22.93
N SER A 86 54.14 212.22 22.38
CA SER A 86 53.22 211.13 22.74
C SER A 86 53.44 210.61 24.17
N ALA A 87 54.69 210.54 24.64
CA ALA A 87 54.99 210.17 26.02
C ALA A 87 54.50 211.22 27.03
N THR A 88 54.56 212.52 26.68
CA THR A 88 54.14 213.61 27.58
C THR A 88 52.62 213.67 27.79
N PHE A 89 51.83 213.38 26.75
CA PHE A 89 50.37 213.33 26.88
C PHE A 89 49.87 212.12 27.67
N ILE A 90 50.48 210.94 27.48
CA ILE A 90 50.12 209.73 28.22
C ILE A 90 50.42 209.91 29.72
N ARG A 91 51.55 210.53 30.07
CA ARG A 91 51.90 210.79 31.47
C ARG A 91 50.97 211.80 32.14
N LYS A 92 50.64 212.92 31.48
CA LYS A 92 49.69 213.91 32.01
C LYS A 92 48.28 213.36 32.20
N ALA A 93 47.82 212.46 31.33
CA ALA A 93 46.50 211.84 31.46
C ALA A 93 46.41 210.90 32.69
N ILE A 94 47.51 210.21 33.02
CA ILE A 94 47.55 209.30 34.18
C ILE A 94 47.74 210.10 35.49
N GLU A 95 48.60 211.11 35.50
CA GLU A 95 48.91 211.89 36.71
C GLU A 95 47.76 212.82 37.15
N TYR A 96 46.94 213.35 36.23
CA TYR A 96 45.84 214.25 36.60
C TYR A 96 44.57 213.52 37.09
N GLY A 97 44.39 212.25 36.71
CA GLY A 97 43.16 211.50 37.02
C GLY A 97 43.12 210.88 38.42
N PHE A 98 44.28 210.48 38.98
CA PHE A 98 44.31 209.56 40.11
C PHE A 98 44.60 210.17 41.49
N ILE A 99 45.26 211.33 41.58
CA ILE A 99 45.81 211.79 42.87
C ILE A 99 44.96 212.87 43.57
N ASN A 100 44.08 213.60 42.86
CA ASN A 100 43.41 214.79 43.42
C ASN A 100 41.90 214.68 43.72
N SER A 101 41.23 213.54 43.56
CA SER A 101 39.75 213.51 43.66
C SER A 101 39.12 213.03 44.97
N GLY A 102 39.83 212.42 45.93
CA GLY A 102 39.24 212.08 47.24
C GLY A 102 38.05 211.10 47.21
N ILE A 103 37.91 210.28 46.16
CA ILE A 103 36.77 209.34 45.91
C ILE A 103 36.98 207.96 46.60
N VAL A 104 37.88 207.84 47.57
CA VAL A 104 38.38 206.50 48.02
C VAL A 104 37.61 205.87 49.20
N GLN A 105 36.72 206.56 49.93
CA GLN A 105 36.23 205.99 51.20
C GLN A 105 34.86 205.29 51.18
N GLU A 106 33.91 205.60 50.28
CA GLU A 106 32.55 205.00 50.34
C GLU A 106 32.32 203.85 49.35
N GLU A 107 32.89 203.90 48.14
CA GLU A 107 32.70 202.85 47.12
C GLU A 107 33.46 201.55 47.45
N TRP A 108 34.61 201.63 48.13
CA TRP A 108 35.40 200.45 48.51
C TRP A 108 34.71 199.59 49.57
N LEU A 109 33.94 200.18 50.48
CA LEU A 109 33.18 199.45 51.51
C LEU A 109 32.01 198.66 50.91
N SER A 110 31.30 199.23 49.94
CA SER A 110 30.26 198.51 49.20
C SER A 110 30.84 197.39 48.33
N ALA A 111 32.00 197.61 47.72
CA ALA A 111 32.69 196.58 46.92
C ALA A 111 33.19 195.43 47.80
N PHE A 112 33.65 195.71 49.02
CA PHE A 112 34.12 194.69 49.96
C PHE A 112 33.00 193.76 50.44
N ASN A 113 31.85 194.31 50.82
CA ASN A 113 30.69 193.49 51.21
C ASN A 113 30.18 192.63 50.04
N SER A 114 30.14 193.18 48.82
CA SER A 114 29.80 192.40 47.62
C SER A 114 30.81 191.30 47.32
N MET A 115 32.10 191.52 47.57
CA MET A 115 33.12 190.47 47.43
C MET A 115 32.97 189.38 48.50
N GLN A 116 32.54 189.72 49.71
CA GLN A 116 32.31 188.75 50.77
C GLN A 116 31.07 187.88 50.53
N ASP A 117 29.99 188.46 49.99
CA ASP A 117 28.83 187.70 49.52
C ASP A 117 29.19 186.78 48.34
N GLN A 118 30.04 187.25 47.41
CA GLN A 118 30.58 186.40 46.35
C GLN A 118 31.46 185.29 46.91
N LEU A 119 32.26 185.53 47.94
CA LEU A 119 33.09 184.52 48.59
C LEU A 119 32.22 183.43 49.23
N ASN A 120 31.16 183.80 49.97
CA ASN A 120 30.21 182.86 50.55
C ASN A 120 29.45 182.07 49.48
N SER A 121 29.14 182.72 48.34
CA SER A 121 28.57 182.04 47.18
C SER A 121 29.55 181.04 46.55
N TYR A 122 30.84 181.34 46.49
CA TYR A 122 31.87 180.41 46.01
C TYR A 122 32.07 179.25 46.97
N GLU A 123 32.03 179.48 48.28
CA GLU A 123 32.09 178.41 49.29
C GLU A 123 30.87 177.48 49.20
N THR A 124 29.68 178.04 49.00
CA THR A 124 28.46 177.24 48.74
C THR A 124 28.59 176.43 47.45
N MET A 125 29.13 177.03 46.39
CA MET A 125 29.32 176.35 45.10
C MET A 125 30.43 175.28 45.17
N ALA A 126 31.47 175.49 45.98
CA ALA A 126 32.52 174.50 46.23
C ALA A 126 31.98 173.30 47.01
N ASN A 127 31.15 173.51 48.03
CA ASN A 127 30.49 172.42 48.76
C ASN A 127 29.52 171.64 47.85
N GLN A 128 28.76 172.34 46.99
CA GLN A 128 27.92 171.67 45.98
C GLN A 128 28.76 170.88 44.97
N LEU A 129 29.94 171.38 44.61
CA LEU A 129 30.87 170.70 43.71
C LEU A 129 31.40 169.42 44.35
N ASP A 130 31.82 169.47 45.62
CA ASP A 130 32.27 168.32 46.40
C ASP A 130 31.15 167.26 46.56
N ASP A 131 29.92 167.70 46.84
CA ASP A 131 28.75 166.81 46.88
C ASP A 131 28.47 166.15 45.52
N THR A 132 28.59 166.90 44.41
CA THR A 132 28.45 166.32 43.07
C THR A 132 29.61 165.39 42.70
N GLU A 133 30.83 165.70 43.08
CA GLU A 133 32.00 164.85 42.86
C GLU A 133 31.83 163.53 43.62
N LYS A 134 31.43 163.61 44.88
CA LYS A 134 31.11 162.43 45.69
C LYS A 134 29.96 161.61 45.11
N SER A 135 28.90 162.26 44.64
CA SER A 135 27.79 161.57 43.97
C SER A 135 28.22 160.90 42.66
N LEU A 136 29.14 161.50 41.90
CA LEU A 136 29.71 160.90 40.69
C LEU A 136 30.60 159.70 40.99
N VAL A 137 31.38 159.75 42.09
CA VAL A 137 32.15 158.60 42.57
C VAL A 137 31.20 157.45 42.96
N ASP A 138 30.15 157.73 43.74
CA ASP A 138 29.14 156.73 44.12
C ASP A 138 28.45 156.11 42.88
N GLN A 139 28.16 156.92 41.86
CA GLN A 139 27.60 156.42 40.60
C GLN A 139 28.61 155.59 39.80
N THR A 140 29.88 155.99 39.78
CA THR A 140 30.97 155.25 39.13
C THR A 140 31.13 153.88 39.77
N ASP A 141 31.15 153.81 41.10
CA ASP A 141 31.21 152.56 41.85
C ASP A 141 30.00 151.66 41.56
N LYS A 142 28.79 152.24 41.49
CA LYS A 142 27.58 151.51 41.13
C LYS A 142 27.64 150.96 39.70
N ILE A 143 28.19 151.72 38.75
CA ILE A 143 28.40 151.26 37.37
C ILE A 143 29.41 150.10 37.35
N SER A 144 30.53 150.21 38.05
CA SER A 144 31.50 149.10 38.14
C SER A 144 30.90 147.84 38.76
N GLN A 145 30.05 147.97 39.79
CA GLN A 145 29.33 146.82 40.35
C GLN A 145 28.34 146.19 39.36
N LEU A 146 27.64 147.02 38.57
CA LEU A 146 26.75 146.53 37.50
C LEU A 146 27.52 145.85 36.36
N GLU A 147 28.69 146.36 35.98
CA GLU A 147 29.57 145.74 34.98
C GLU A 147 30.08 144.38 35.43
N VAL A 148 30.49 144.26 36.70
CA VAL A 148 30.85 142.97 37.32
C VAL A 148 29.65 142.02 37.32
N GLY A 149 28.46 142.51 37.68
CA GLY A 149 27.22 141.72 37.64
C GLY A 149 26.84 141.24 36.22
N ALA A 150 27.05 142.08 35.21
CA ALA A 150 26.80 141.73 33.80
C ALA A 150 27.83 140.72 33.27
N GLN A 151 29.11 140.85 33.65
CA GLN A 151 30.14 139.86 33.35
C GLN A 151 29.82 138.50 33.97
N LEU A 152 29.47 138.45 35.26
CA LEU A 152 29.04 137.23 35.94
C LEU A 152 27.82 136.60 35.25
N SER A 153 26.81 137.39 34.92
CA SER A 153 25.61 136.90 34.21
C SER A 153 25.94 136.32 32.83
N LYS A 154 26.91 136.90 32.12
CA LYS A 154 27.39 136.39 30.82
C LYS A 154 28.15 135.07 30.99
N THR A 155 28.95 134.95 32.04
CA THR A 155 29.63 133.69 32.39
C THR A 155 28.62 132.59 32.75
N ASP A 156 27.59 132.92 33.54
CA ASP A 156 26.53 131.98 33.90
C ASP A 156 25.73 131.54 32.68
N LEU A 157 25.41 132.45 31.75
CA LEU A 157 24.76 132.12 30.48
C LEU A 157 25.60 131.15 29.64
N ALA A 158 26.89 131.43 29.48
CA ALA A 158 27.79 130.53 28.76
C ALA A 158 27.89 129.16 29.44
N HIS A 159 27.86 129.10 30.77
CA HIS A 159 27.81 127.85 31.51
C HIS A 159 26.51 127.07 31.25
N PHE A 160 25.35 127.72 31.29
CA PHE A 160 24.06 127.08 31.01
C PHE A 160 23.96 126.61 29.56
N GLU A 161 24.45 127.37 28.58
CA GLU A 161 24.48 126.95 27.18
C GLU A 161 25.30 125.68 26.99
N ASN A 162 26.48 125.60 27.64
CA ASN A 162 27.31 124.40 27.62
C ASN A 162 26.60 123.22 28.30
N LEU A 163 25.93 123.44 29.44
CA LEU A 163 25.18 122.40 30.14
C LEU A 163 24.00 121.89 29.29
N ILE A 164 23.29 122.78 28.61
CA ILE A 164 22.20 122.41 27.68
C ILE A 164 22.76 121.57 26.53
N ALA A 165 23.87 121.99 25.91
CA ALA A 165 24.51 121.23 24.84
C ALA A 165 24.94 119.82 25.30
N GLU A 166 25.49 119.70 26.52
CA GLU A 166 25.84 118.41 27.13
C GLU A 166 24.60 117.53 27.37
N LYS A 167 23.50 118.12 27.87
CA LYS A 167 22.23 117.40 28.08
C LYS A 167 21.58 116.97 26.77
N ASP A 168 21.58 117.81 25.75
CA ASP A 168 21.06 117.47 24.42
C ASP A 168 21.87 116.32 23.78
N GLN A 169 23.19 116.31 23.98
CA GLN A 169 24.03 115.21 23.53
C GLN A 169 23.69 113.91 24.27
N THR A 170 23.52 113.98 25.60
CA THR A 170 23.11 112.83 26.42
C THR A 170 21.74 112.29 25.99
N ILE A 171 20.78 113.16 25.67
CA ILE A 171 19.45 112.76 25.20
C ILE A 171 19.57 112.00 23.87
N LYS A 172 20.37 112.50 22.92
CA LYS A 172 20.58 111.81 21.63
C LYS A 172 21.20 110.42 21.80
N GLU A 173 22.15 110.28 22.72
CA GLU A 173 22.77 108.99 23.03
C GLU A 173 21.75 108.02 23.62
N ASN A 174 20.93 108.49 24.57
CA ASN A 174 19.86 107.70 25.17
C ASN A 174 18.79 107.31 24.14
N ASP A 175 18.39 108.22 23.25
CA ASP A 175 17.42 107.92 22.18
C ASP A 175 17.95 106.82 21.25
N GLN A 176 19.23 106.88 20.90
CA GLN A 176 19.88 105.84 20.11
C GLN A 176 19.94 104.49 20.86
N GLU A 177 20.20 104.52 22.17
CA GLU A 177 20.15 103.32 23.01
C GLU A 177 18.74 102.72 23.08
N ILE A 178 17.71 103.55 23.25
CA ILE A 178 16.31 103.14 23.24
C ILE A 178 15.93 102.47 21.91
N LEU A 179 16.39 103.03 20.79
CA LEU A 179 16.18 102.41 19.47
C LEU A 179 16.85 101.03 19.39
N ASN A 180 18.11 100.93 19.80
CA ASN A 180 18.85 99.66 19.81
C ASN A 180 18.18 98.61 20.72
N LEU A 181 17.72 99.01 21.91
CA LEU A 181 17.00 98.15 22.83
C LEU A 181 15.65 97.70 22.26
N SER A 182 14.93 98.60 21.59
CA SER A 182 13.65 98.29 20.94
C SER A 182 13.82 97.28 19.80
N GLU A 183 14.86 97.43 18.99
CA GLU A 183 15.22 96.43 17.98
C GLU A 183 15.59 95.08 18.61
N GLY A 184 16.37 95.10 19.70
CA GLY A 184 16.72 93.90 20.46
C GLY A 184 15.48 93.17 21.00
N LEU A 185 14.53 93.92 21.57
CA LEU A 185 13.24 93.42 22.05
C LEU A 185 12.43 92.78 20.92
N SER A 186 12.34 93.43 19.76
CA SER A 186 11.61 92.90 18.61
C SER A 186 12.23 91.58 18.09
N ARG A 187 13.57 91.48 18.08
CA ARG A 187 14.28 90.24 17.74
C ARG A 187 14.00 89.14 18.76
N MET A 188 14.02 89.45 20.06
CA MET A 188 13.71 88.49 21.12
C MET A 188 12.25 88.03 21.07
N GLU A 189 11.31 88.92 20.79
CA GLU A 189 9.89 88.59 20.65
C GLU A 189 9.65 87.65 19.45
N SER A 190 10.30 87.94 18.32
CA SER A 190 10.29 87.04 17.16
C SER A 190 10.92 85.68 17.47
N GLN A 191 12.01 85.65 18.22
CA GLN A 191 12.64 84.41 18.68
C GLN A 191 11.74 83.63 19.63
N ALA A 192 11.07 84.31 20.57
CA ALA A 192 10.14 83.70 21.51
C ALA A 192 8.92 83.12 20.77
N ASN A 193 8.38 83.82 19.79
CA ASN A 193 7.29 83.32 18.93
C ASN A 193 7.72 82.09 18.14
N ASN A 194 8.93 82.09 17.54
CA ASN A 194 9.47 80.92 16.86
C ASN A 194 9.66 79.73 17.80
N MET A 195 10.19 79.95 19.00
CA MET A 195 10.31 78.89 20.02
C MET A 195 8.93 78.36 20.43
N GLY A 196 7.94 79.23 20.61
CA GLY A 196 6.56 78.84 20.91
C GLY A 196 5.95 77.96 19.82
N GLN A 197 6.13 78.32 18.55
CA GLN A 197 5.69 77.49 17.42
C GLN A 197 6.42 76.15 17.36
N ASN A 198 7.74 76.14 17.55
CA ASN A 198 8.53 74.90 17.60
C ASN A 198 8.10 74.00 18.76
N MET A 199 7.78 74.56 19.93
CA MET A 199 7.27 73.79 21.07
C MET A 199 5.90 73.18 20.79
N LEU A 200 4.99 73.93 20.16
CA LEU A 200 3.70 73.41 19.70
C LEU A 200 3.88 72.25 18.72
N GLN A 201 4.79 72.41 17.75
CA GLN A 201 5.08 71.36 16.79
C GLN A 201 5.68 70.13 17.45
N ASN A 202 6.65 70.30 18.35
CA ASN A 202 7.20 69.21 19.14
C ASN A 202 6.14 68.52 20.00
N SER A 203 5.19 69.28 20.56
CA SER A 203 4.07 68.71 21.34
C SER A 203 3.19 67.81 20.48
N MET A 204 2.85 68.24 19.26
CA MET A 204 2.09 67.41 18.31
C MET A 204 2.87 66.14 17.94
N THR A 205 4.17 66.26 17.65
CA THR A 205 5.02 65.10 17.37
C THR A 205 5.10 64.13 18.57
N ILE A 206 5.12 64.65 19.80
CA ILE A 206 5.11 63.83 21.02
C ILE A 206 3.79 63.06 21.14
N GLU A 207 2.65 63.69 20.88
CA GLU A 207 1.35 63.00 20.86
C GLU A 207 1.30 61.89 19.81
N GLU A 208 1.82 62.14 18.60
CA GLU A 208 1.92 61.11 17.55
C GLU A 208 2.79 59.93 17.99
N LEU A 209 3.96 60.20 18.58
CA LEU A 209 4.85 59.16 19.09
C LEU A 209 4.20 58.36 20.22
N GLN A 210 3.43 59.00 21.10
CA GLN A 210 2.67 58.30 22.14
C GLN A 210 1.59 57.39 21.53
N GLY A 211 0.92 57.83 20.46
CA GLY A 211 -0.01 56.99 19.70
C GLY A 211 0.66 55.74 19.14
N VAL A 212 1.82 55.91 18.48
CA VAL A 212 2.61 54.79 17.93
C VAL A 212 3.08 53.84 19.04
N ILE A 213 3.50 54.35 20.19
CA ILE A 213 3.87 53.52 21.35
C ILE A 213 2.67 52.69 21.81
N GLY A 214 1.49 53.30 21.94
CA GLY A 214 0.27 52.58 22.31
C GLY A 214 -0.11 51.46 21.33
N GLU A 215 0.03 51.70 20.02
CA GLU A 215 -0.18 50.66 19.01
C GLU A 215 0.84 49.52 19.14
N LYS A 216 2.10 49.84 19.41
CA LYS A 216 3.16 48.84 19.62
C LYS A 216 2.94 48.02 20.88
N ASP A 217 2.45 48.62 21.96
CA ASP A 217 2.09 47.90 23.18
C ASP A 217 0.95 46.90 22.94
N ILE A 218 -0.03 47.25 22.10
CA ILE A 218 -1.10 46.32 21.69
C ILE A 218 -0.50 45.16 20.88
N GLU A 219 0.34 45.44 19.89
CA GLU A 219 1.00 44.42 19.05
C GLU A 219 1.86 43.46 19.90
N ILE A 220 2.61 44.00 20.87
CA ILE A 220 3.42 43.21 21.81
C ILE A 220 2.52 42.26 22.63
N ASN A 221 1.39 42.75 23.14
CA ASN A 221 0.45 41.92 23.90
C ASN A 221 -0.16 40.81 23.03
N GLU A 222 -0.50 41.09 21.77
CA GLU A 222 -0.98 40.06 20.84
C GLU A 222 0.07 38.99 20.55
N LEU A 223 1.33 39.40 20.34
CA LEU A 223 2.45 38.47 20.14
C LEU A 223 2.71 37.63 21.39
N HIS A 224 2.61 38.23 22.58
CA HIS A 224 2.75 37.50 23.85
C HIS A 224 1.68 36.42 24.00
N ASN A 225 0.41 36.73 23.70
CA ASN A 225 -0.68 35.75 23.73
C ASN A 225 -0.47 34.61 22.71
N LYS A 226 -0.01 34.94 21.50
CA LYS A 226 0.35 33.93 20.49
C LYS A 226 1.50 33.03 20.94
N LEU A 227 2.52 33.59 21.58
CA LEU A 227 3.64 32.84 22.13
C LEU A 227 3.17 31.86 23.20
N GLN A 228 2.36 32.32 24.15
CA GLN A 228 1.81 31.48 25.22
C GLN A 228 0.96 30.32 24.67
N SER A 229 0.15 30.58 23.64
CA SER A 229 -0.59 29.52 22.94
C SER A 229 0.34 28.52 22.25
N THR A 230 1.45 28.98 21.68
CA THR A 230 2.42 28.12 21.00
C THR A 230 3.18 27.24 21.99
N GLU A 231 3.53 27.78 23.16
CA GLU A 231 4.14 27.02 24.26
C GLU A 231 3.20 25.94 24.80
N ALA A 232 1.91 26.24 24.95
CA ALA A 232 0.91 25.23 25.32
C ALA A 232 0.84 24.10 24.29
N ASN A 233 0.81 24.43 22.99
CA ASN A 233 0.82 23.43 21.92
C ASN A 233 2.11 22.58 21.94
N ALA A 234 3.26 23.17 22.26
CA ALA A 234 4.51 22.42 22.39
C ALA A 234 4.44 21.41 23.55
N SER A 235 3.85 21.79 24.69
CA SER A 235 3.61 20.88 25.80
C SER A 235 2.68 19.70 25.44
N ASP A 236 1.65 19.94 24.63
CA ASP A 236 0.77 18.89 24.11
C ASP A 236 1.52 17.92 23.19
N ILE A 237 2.41 18.45 22.33
CA ILE A 237 3.27 17.64 21.46
C ILE A 237 4.19 16.74 22.28
N ASP A 238 4.79 17.24 23.36
CA ASP A 238 5.65 16.45 24.23
C ASP A 238 4.85 15.32 24.91
N SER A 239 3.63 15.60 25.36
CA SER A 239 2.72 14.58 25.93
C SER A 239 2.37 13.49 24.91
N LEU A 240 2.07 13.88 23.66
CA LEU A 240 1.83 12.93 22.56
C LEU A 240 3.07 12.10 22.24
N ARG A 241 4.27 12.68 22.34
CA ARG A 241 5.54 11.98 22.10
C ARG A 241 5.80 10.90 23.14
N GLU A 242 5.55 11.19 24.41
CA GLU A 242 5.62 10.19 25.49
C GLU A 242 4.62 9.05 25.30
N GLN A 243 3.37 9.38 24.91
CA GLN A 243 2.35 8.37 24.60
C GLN A 243 2.79 7.46 23.43
N ASN A 244 3.43 8.03 22.41
CA ASN A 244 3.91 7.27 21.26
C ASN A 244 5.08 6.34 21.63
N GLN A 245 6.02 6.81 22.46
CA GLN A 245 7.08 5.97 23.01
C GLN A 245 6.53 4.80 23.84
N SER A 246 5.53 5.05 24.70
CA SER A 246 4.86 3.99 25.46
C SER A 246 4.20 2.95 24.55
N SER A 247 3.56 3.41 23.47
CA SER A 247 2.91 2.54 22.49
C SER A 247 3.94 1.70 21.72
N GLN A 248 5.08 2.27 21.33
CA GLN A 248 6.18 1.54 20.69
C GLN A 248 6.77 0.45 21.59
N MET A 249 6.94 0.72 22.89
CA MET A 249 7.37 -0.32 23.83
C MET A 249 6.37 -1.48 23.92
N LYS A 250 5.07 -1.18 23.96
CA LYS A 250 4.01 -2.21 23.93
C LYS A 250 4.02 -3.03 22.64
N ILE A 251 4.23 -2.38 21.49
CA ILE A 251 4.35 -3.07 20.20
C ILE A 251 5.52 -4.04 20.23
N SER A 252 6.69 -3.59 20.69
CA SER A 252 7.89 -4.46 20.77
C SER A 252 7.69 -5.66 21.71
N ASP A 253 7.03 -5.46 22.86
CA ASP A 253 6.67 -6.57 23.77
C ASP A 253 5.71 -7.56 23.08
N LEU A 254 4.68 -7.07 22.39
CA LEU A 254 3.73 -7.91 21.65
C LEU A 254 4.41 -8.67 20.50
N GLU A 255 5.32 -8.04 19.77
CA GLU A 255 6.11 -8.69 18.71
C GLU A 255 6.98 -9.83 19.26
N SER A 256 7.59 -9.62 20.43
CA SER A 256 8.38 -10.66 21.10
C SER A 256 7.52 -11.84 21.56
N LYS A 257 6.34 -11.56 22.11
CA LYS A 257 5.36 -12.58 22.52
C LYS A 257 4.81 -13.35 21.32
N LEU A 258 4.51 -12.64 20.22
CA LEU A 258 4.06 -13.27 18.99
C LEU A 258 5.14 -14.17 18.39
N SER A 259 6.39 -13.70 18.36
CA SER A 259 7.53 -14.48 17.84
C SER A 259 7.77 -15.75 18.65
N SER A 260 7.75 -15.66 19.99
CA SER A 260 7.90 -16.83 20.86
C SER A 260 6.71 -17.79 20.75
N SER A 261 5.48 -17.27 20.74
CA SER A 261 4.28 -18.10 20.57
C SER A 261 4.24 -18.79 19.20
N SER A 262 4.66 -18.09 18.14
CA SER A 262 4.74 -18.64 16.78
C SER A 262 5.82 -19.71 16.69
N SER A 263 7.00 -19.49 17.28
CA SER A 263 8.06 -20.50 17.34
C SER A 263 7.58 -21.76 18.06
N ASN A 264 6.97 -21.60 19.23
CA ASN A 264 6.44 -22.73 20.01
C ASN A 264 5.37 -23.52 19.23
N LEU A 265 4.49 -22.83 18.49
CA LEU A 265 3.48 -23.49 17.67
C LEU A 265 4.12 -24.28 16.51
N VAL A 266 5.13 -23.69 15.84
CA VAL A 266 5.88 -24.36 14.78
C VAL A 266 6.57 -25.61 15.33
N ASP A 267 7.24 -25.52 16.48
CA ASP A 267 7.91 -26.66 17.10
C ASP A 267 6.91 -27.77 17.47
N GLN A 268 5.75 -27.40 18.03
CA GLN A 268 4.66 -28.36 18.32
C GLN A 268 4.12 -29.02 17.05
N MET A 269 3.84 -28.26 16.00
CA MET A 269 3.37 -28.80 14.73
C MET A 269 4.40 -29.74 14.09
N GLN A 270 5.69 -29.41 14.22
CA GLN A 270 6.77 -30.22 13.69
C GLN A 270 6.93 -31.53 14.45
N ASN A 271 6.79 -31.52 15.78
CA ASN A 271 6.76 -32.73 16.60
C ASN A 271 5.55 -33.60 16.25
N ASN A 272 4.34 -33.04 16.22
CA ASN A 272 3.13 -33.78 15.86
C ASN A 272 3.21 -34.38 14.45
N LEU A 273 3.79 -33.66 13.49
CA LEU A 273 4.02 -34.16 12.13
C LEU A 273 5.02 -35.32 12.11
N THR A 274 6.04 -35.27 12.96
CA THR A 274 7.04 -36.33 13.08
C THR A 274 6.42 -37.59 13.66
N GLU A 275 5.65 -37.48 14.74
CA GLU A 275 4.89 -38.60 15.33
C GLU A 275 3.93 -39.22 14.31
N ALA A 276 3.13 -38.39 13.62
CA ALA A 276 2.21 -38.88 12.58
C ALA A 276 2.92 -39.60 11.43
N ARG A 277 4.14 -39.16 11.06
CA ARG A 277 4.97 -39.85 10.05
C ARG A 277 5.46 -41.20 10.55
N GLU A 278 5.89 -41.29 11.80
CA GLU A 278 6.32 -42.55 12.40
C GLU A 278 5.17 -43.56 12.48
N ASP A 279 3.99 -43.13 12.92
CA ASP A 279 2.78 -43.96 12.94
C ASP A 279 2.40 -44.42 11.54
N LEU A 280 2.43 -43.52 10.55
CA LEU A 280 2.15 -43.89 9.16
C LEU A 280 3.14 -44.93 8.63
N LEU A 281 4.44 -44.77 8.92
CA LEU A 281 5.46 -45.75 8.53
C LEU A 281 5.22 -47.10 9.19
N LYS A 282 4.84 -47.11 10.47
CA LYS A 282 4.48 -48.33 11.20
C LYS A 282 3.25 -49.01 10.58
N THR A 283 2.16 -48.29 10.37
CA THR A 283 0.95 -48.83 9.72
C THR A 283 1.23 -49.30 8.30
N ARG A 284 2.06 -48.58 7.54
CA ARG A 284 2.48 -49.01 6.19
C ARG A 284 3.25 -50.31 6.23
N LYS A 285 4.14 -50.50 7.21
CA LYS A 285 4.88 -51.75 7.40
C LYS A 285 3.92 -52.90 7.74
N GLU A 286 3.01 -52.69 8.69
CA GLU A 286 1.99 -53.67 9.06
C GLU A 286 1.09 -54.04 7.85
N LEU A 287 0.73 -53.07 6.99
CA LEU A 287 -0.03 -53.32 5.76
C LEU A 287 0.76 -54.19 4.78
N VAL A 288 2.06 -53.95 4.62
CA VAL A 288 2.93 -54.77 3.76
C VAL A 288 3.00 -56.19 4.30
N ASP A 289 3.25 -56.36 5.60
CA ASP A 289 3.30 -57.67 6.25
C ASP A 289 1.96 -58.43 6.08
N LYS A 290 0.82 -57.73 6.23
CA LYS A 290 -0.51 -58.31 5.99
C LYS A 290 -0.78 -58.65 4.52
N ASN A 291 -0.29 -57.86 3.57
CA ASN A 291 -0.38 -58.20 2.15
C ASN A 291 0.43 -59.45 1.82
N ASP A 292 1.61 -59.62 2.42
CA ASP A 292 2.41 -60.83 2.27
C ASP A 292 1.69 -62.05 2.86
N GLU A 293 1.07 -61.91 4.04
CA GLU A 293 0.20 -62.95 4.62
C GLU A 293 -0.94 -63.32 3.66
N ILE A 294 -1.64 -62.34 3.08
CA ILE A 294 -2.71 -62.55 2.10
C ILE A 294 -2.19 -63.30 0.87
N TYR A 295 -1.02 -62.93 0.36
CA TYR A 295 -0.40 -63.61 -0.78
C TYR A 295 -0.11 -65.08 -0.48
N GLN A 296 0.42 -65.37 0.72
CA GLN A 296 0.65 -66.75 1.17
C GLN A 296 -0.65 -67.55 1.34
N ILE A 297 -1.70 -66.92 1.88
CA ILE A 297 -3.03 -67.55 2.00
C ILE A 297 -3.58 -67.86 0.60
N LYS A 298 -3.45 -66.92 -0.34
CA LYS A 298 -3.93 -67.11 -1.72
C LYS A 298 -3.24 -68.27 -2.41
N LEU A 299 -1.91 -68.38 -2.28
CA LEU A 299 -1.16 -69.54 -2.77
C LEU A 299 -1.66 -70.85 -2.18
N LYS A 300 -1.84 -70.92 -0.85
CA LYS A 300 -2.41 -72.11 -0.20
C LYS A 300 -3.84 -72.42 -0.65
N ASN A 301 -4.64 -71.39 -0.91
CA ASN A 301 -6.00 -71.54 -1.41
C ASN A 301 -6.00 -72.11 -2.85
N ASP A 302 -5.11 -71.62 -3.70
CA ASP A 302 -4.94 -72.15 -5.07
C ASP A 302 -4.43 -73.60 -5.06
N GLU A 303 -3.52 -73.95 -4.13
CA GLU A 303 -3.06 -75.34 -3.91
C GLU A 303 -4.20 -76.25 -3.43
N THR A 304 -5.02 -75.77 -2.49
CA THR A 304 -6.17 -76.53 -1.98
C THR A 304 -7.27 -76.68 -3.03
N ASP A 305 -7.55 -75.66 -3.84
CA ASP A 305 -8.45 -75.75 -4.99
C ASP A 305 -7.96 -76.77 -6.02
N THR A 306 -6.65 -76.80 -6.28
CA THR A 306 -6.04 -77.80 -7.18
C THR A 306 -6.17 -79.21 -6.60
N SER A 307 -5.91 -79.38 -5.31
CA SER A 307 -6.11 -80.64 -4.59
C SER A 307 -7.57 -81.09 -4.61
N PHE A 308 -8.51 -80.16 -4.39
CA PHE A 308 -9.94 -80.43 -4.43
C PHE A 308 -10.40 -80.86 -5.83
N LYS A 309 -9.96 -80.17 -6.89
CA LYS A 309 -10.22 -80.59 -8.29
C LYS A 309 -9.71 -82.01 -8.54
N ARG A 310 -8.49 -82.32 -8.12
CA ARG A 310 -7.91 -83.65 -8.26
C ARG A 310 -8.68 -84.71 -7.48
N GLN A 311 -9.10 -84.42 -6.25
CA GLN A 311 -9.94 -85.32 -5.46
C GLN A 311 -11.30 -85.54 -6.12
N LYS A 312 -11.90 -84.49 -6.69
CA LYS A 312 -13.16 -84.59 -7.43
C LYS A 312 -13.03 -85.48 -8.66
N GLU A 313 -11.98 -85.32 -9.47
CA GLU A 313 -11.68 -86.19 -10.61
C GLU A 313 -11.47 -87.65 -10.19
N ILE A 314 -10.77 -87.89 -9.07
CA ILE A 314 -10.61 -89.23 -8.50
C ILE A 314 -11.99 -89.81 -8.10
N LEU A 315 -12.86 -89.00 -7.50
CA LEU A 315 -14.18 -89.43 -7.06
C LEU A 315 -15.09 -89.76 -8.24
N GLU A 316 -15.08 -88.94 -9.30
CA GLU A 316 -15.78 -89.22 -10.57
C GLU A 316 -15.27 -90.51 -11.23
N THR A 317 -13.97 -90.76 -11.18
CA THR A 317 -13.35 -92.01 -11.68
C THR A 317 -13.79 -93.22 -10.84
N LEU A 318 -13.79 -93.08 -9.51
CA LEU A 318 -14.25 -94.13 -8.58
C LEU A 318 -15.75 -94.42 -8.76
N GLU A 319 -16.57 -93.40 -8.98
CA GLU A 319 -18.00 -93.54 -9.23
C GLU A 319 -18.26 -94.27 -10.55
N THR A 320 -17.49 -93.94 -11.60
CA THR A 320 -17.52 -94.65 -12.88
C THR A 320 -17.13 -96.13 -12.69
N ASN A 321 -16.03 -96.39 -11.98
CA ASN A 321 -15.57 -97.76 -11.68
C ASN A 321 -16.59 -98.53 -10.83
N TYR A 322 -17.20 -97.89 -9.83
CA TYR A 322 -18.24 -98.50 -9.00
C TYR A 322 -19.45 -98.91 -9.84
N ASN A 323 -19.91 -98.02 -10.73
CA ASN A 323 -21.04 -98.30 -11.61
C ASN A 323 -20.72 -99.44 -12.61
N GLN A 324 -19.49 -99.48 -13.13
CA GLN A 324 -19.03 -100.60 -13.96
C GLN A 324 -19.02 -101.91 -13.18
N LEU A 325 -18.38 -101.95 -12.00
CA LEU A 325 -18.33 -103.14 -11.15
C LEU A 325 -19.72 -103.60 -10.71
N LYS A 326 -20.65 -102.67 -10.47
CA LYS A 326 -22.04 -102.97 -10.18
C LYS A 326 -22.72 -103.65 -11.37
N SER A 327 -22.54 -103.13 -12.59
CA SER A 327 -23.04 -103.77 -13.82
C SER A 327 -22.44 -105.15 -14.05
N GLU A 328 -21.13 -105.32 -13.79
CA GLU A 328 -20.45 -106.62 -13.87
C GLU A 328 -21.04 -107.59 -12.84
N ARG A 329 -21.26 -107.15 -11.60
CA ARG A 329 -21.89 -107.97 -10.56
C ARG A 329 -23.30 -108.39 -10.94
N ASP A 330 -24.13 -107.47 -11.43
CA ASP A 330 -25.50 -107.78 -11.86
C ASP A 330 -25.49 -108.78 -13.05
N THR A 331 -24.49 -108.67 -13.95
CA THR A 331 -24.27 -109.64 -15.04
C THR A 331 -23.89 -111.01 -14.49
N ARG A 332 -22.93 -111.07 -13.57
CA ARG A 332 -22.52 -112.33 -12.91
C ARG A 332 -23.66 -112.97 -12.12
N GLU A 333 -24.52 -112.17 -11.50
CA GLU A 333 -25.68 -112.65 -10.75
C GLU A 333 -26.73 -113.27 -11.69
N SER A 334 -26.88 -112.73 -12.90
CA SER A 334 -27.66 -113.36 -13.97
C SER A 334 -27.02 -114.68 -14.45
N GLU A 335 -25.71 -114.71 -14.68
CA GLU A 335 -24.97 -115.93 -15.06
C GLU A 335 -25.11 -117.04 -14.00
N ILE A 336 -25.00 -116.70 -12.71
CA ILE A 336 -25.20 -117.64 -11.59
C ILE A 336 -26.63 -118.19 -11.61
N SER A 337 -27.62 -117.35 -11.88
CA SER A 337 -29.02 -117.78 -11.99
C SER A 337 -29.23 -118.75 -13.14
N GLU A 338 -28.63 -118.49 -14.31
CA GLU A 338 -28.65 -119.43 -15.45
C GLU A 338 -27.92 -120.75 -15.15
N ILE A 339 -26.76 -120.70 -14.49
CA ILE A 339 -26.03 -121.90 -14.07
C ILE A 339 -26.87 -122.70 -13.09
N LYS A 340 -27.56 -122.04 -12.15
CA LYS A 340 -28.43 -122.71 -11.18
C LYS A 340 -29.58 -123.45 -11.88
N ILE A 341 -30.24 -122.80 -12.85
CA ILE A 341 -31.27 -123.43 -13.67
C ILE A 341 -30.70 -124.64 -14.44
N LYS A 342 -29.51 -124.50 -15.06
CA LYS A 342 -28.83 -125.62 -15.73
C LYS A 342 -28.49 -126.76 -14.78
N ASN A 343 -28.09 -126.46 -13.54
CA ASN A 343 -27.78 -127.48 -12.55
C ASN A 343 -29.04 -128.21 -12.10
N GLU A 344 -30.15 -127.51 -11.88
CA GLU A 344 -31.45 -128.11 -11.56
C GLU A 344 -31.92 -129.02 -12.72
N ASP A 345 -31.70 -128.61 -13.97
CA ASP A 345 -32.03 -129.40 -15.17
C ASP A 345 -31.12 -130.65 -15.31
N LEU A 346 -29.82 -130.50 -15.01
CA LEU A 346 -28.87 -131.62 -14.96
C LEU A 346 -29.21 -132.59 -13.82
N GLU A 347 -29.59 -132.11 -12.64
CA GLU A 347 -30.04 -132.96 -11.52
C GLU A 347 -31.32 -133.73 -11.89
N SER A 348 -32.27 -133.09 -12.57
CA SER A 348 -33.47 -133.75 -13.11
C SER A 348 -33.12 -134.84 -14.13
N THR A 349 -32.18 -134.56 -15.03
CA THR A 349 -31.68 -135.51 -16.04
C THR A 349 -30.93 -136.69 -15.40
N LEU A 350 -30.13 -136.40 -14.36
CA LEU A 350 -29.43 -137.41 -13.58
C LEU A 350 -30.43 -138.31 -12.83
N HIS A 351 -31.47 -137.74 -12.22
CA HIS A 351 -32.51 -138.51 -11.53
C HIS A 351 -33.30 -139.41 -12.50
N THR A 352 -33.57 -138.91 -13.70
CA THR A 352 -34.19 -139.70 -14.79
C THR A 352 -33.27 -140.86 -15.20
N SER A 353 -31.99 -140.59 -15.43
CA SER A 353 -30.99 -141.61 -15.79
C SER A 353 -30.79 -142.64 -14.68
N ASP A 354 -30.83 -142.24 -13.41
CA ASP A 354 -30.71 -143.13 -12.25
C ASP A 354 -31.94 -144.05 -12.12
N THR A 355 -33.11 -143.55 -12.51
CA THR A 355 -34.36 -144.34 -12.59
C THR A 355 -34.29 -145.34 -13.75
N GLU A 356 -33.81 -144.92 -14.92
CA GLU A 356 -33.56 -145.81 -16.06
C GLU A 356 -32.50 -146.88 -15.76
N LEU A 357 -31.43 -146.52 -15.04
CA LEU A 357 -30.40 -147.46 -14.59
C LEU A 357 -30.97 -148.49 -13.62
N LYS A 358 -31.86 -148.09 -12.70
CA LYS A 358 -32.57 -149.03 -11.82
C LYS A 358 -33.47 -149.97 -12.60
N GLU A 359 -34.22 -149.48 -13.59
CA GLU A 359 -35.00 -150.35 -14.49
C GLU A 359 -34.12 -151.31 -15.31
N LEU A 360 -33.01 -150.82 -15.84
CA LEU A 360 -32.06 -151.64 -16.59
C LEU A 360 -31.39 -152.68 -15.71
N THR A 361 -31.09 -152.36 -14.46
CA THR A 361 -30.54 -153.31 -13.47
C THR A 361 -31.55 -154.41 -13.18
N VAL A 362 -32.83 -154.06 -12.97
CA VAL A 362 -33.91 -155.05 -12.80
C VAL A 362 -34.07 -155.92 -14.06
N LYS A 363 -34.00 -155.33 -15.26
CA LYS A 363 -34.01 -156.08 -16.53
C LYS A 363 -32.79 -157.00 -16.65
N GLN A 364 -31.60 -156.55 -16.24
CA GLN A 364 -30.37 -157.34 -16.27
C GLN A 364 -30.42 -158.52 -15.29
N GLU A 365 -30.96 -158.33 -14.08
CA GLU A 365 -31.20 -159.42 -13.13
C GLU A 365 -32.22 -160.44 -13.67
N THR A 366 -33.28 -159.96 -14.34
CA THR A 366 -34.27 -160.81 -15.00
C THR A 366 -33.63 -161.64 -16.12
N ILE A 367 -32.78 -161.02 -16.94
CA ILE A 367 -32.03 -161.69 -18.02
C ILE A 367 -31.02 -162.70 -17.45
N ASN A 368 -30.29 -162.35 -16.38
CA ASN A 368 -29.34 -163.27 -15.75
C ASN A 368 -30.04 -164.50 -15.14
N THR A 369 -31.22 -164.29 -14.56
CA THR A 369 -32.05 -165.39 -14.05
C THR A 369 -32.52 -166.31 -15.18
N ALA A 370 -32.96 -165.73 -16.32
CA ALA A 370 -33.33 -166.48 -17.51
C ALA A 370 -32.13 -167.20 -18.16
N LEU A 371 -30.94 -166.59 -18.15
CA LEU A 371 -29.71 -167.17 -18.66
C LEU A 371 -29.27 -168.39 -17.82
N GLU A 372 -29.34 -168.32 -16.49
CA GLU A 372 -29.02 -169.47 -15.65
C GLU A 372 -30.05 -170.60 -15.79
N GLN A 373 -31.35 -170.26 -15.90
CA GLN A 373 -32.37 -171.26 -16.24
C GLN A 373 -32.09 -171.93 -17.60
N SER A 374 -31.61 -171.16 -18.59
CA SER A 374 -31.27 -171.69 -19.90
C SER A 374 -29.99 -172.54 -19.90
N LYS A 375 -28.99 -172.21 -19.06
CA LYS A 375 -27.79 -173.04 -18.87
C LYS A 375 -28.10 -174.35 -18.15
N GLU A 376 -28.98 -174.32 -17.16
CA GLU A 376 -29.42 -175.51 -16.44
C GLU A 376 -30.25 -176.45 -17.34
N GLN A 377 -31.07 -175.89 -18.24
CA GLN A 377 -31.72 -176.65 -19.31
C GLN A 377 -30.71 -177.23 -20.31
N LEU A 378 -29.64 -176.49 -20.67
CA LEU A 378 -28.61 -176.98 -21.60
C LEU A 378 -27.82 -178.16 -21.01
N ALA A 379 -27.48 -178.12 -19.72
CA ALA A 379 -26.82 -179.22 -19.01
C ALA A 379 -27.70 -180.48 -18.94
N GLN A 380 -29.03 -180.33 -18.84
CA GLN A 380 -29.97 -181.45 -18.94
C GLN A 380 -30.09 -182.03 -20.36
N PHE A 381 -29.88 -181.21 -21.40
CA PHE A 381 -29.85 -181.69 -22.80
C PHE A 381 -28.52 -182.36 -23.16
N GLU A 382 -27.39 -181.88 -22.66
CA GLU A 382 -26.08 -182.52 -22.86
C GLU A 382 -25.99 -183.89 -22.18
N GLY A 383 -26.60 -184.07 -21.00
CA GLY A 383 -26.72 -185.37 -20.34
C GLY A 383 -27.63 -186.37 -21.09
N LYS A 384 -28.63 -185.88 -21.84
CA LYS A 384 -29.51 -186.72 -22.68
C LYS A 384 -28.91 -187.02 -24.06
N ALA A 385 -28.06 -186.15 -24.61
CA ALA A 385 -27.38 -186.37 -25.88
C ALA A 385 -26.28 -187.45 -25.81
N ALA A 386 -25.59 -187.59 -24.68
CA ALA A 386 -24.60 -188.65 -24.48
C ALA A 386 -25.21 -190.06 -24.36
N VAL A 387 -26.46 -190.17 -23.87
CA VAL A 387 -27.20 -191.44 -23.80
C VAL A 387 -27.78 -191.82 -25.18
N SER A 388 -28.21 -190.83 -25.97
CA SER A 388 -28.77 -191.06 -27.32
C SER A 388 -27.73 -191.52 -28.36
N GLN A 389 -26.44 -191.19 -28.19
CA GLN A 389 -25.37 -191.62 -29.11
C GLN A 389 -24.96 -193.09 -28.89
N GLU A 390 -25.08 -193.59 -27.65
CA GLU A 390 -24.82 -195.00 -27.30
C GLU A 390 -25.97 -195.91 -27.75
N GLU A 391 -27.22 -195.45 -27.62
CA GLU A 391 -28.42 -196.16 -28.13
C GLU A 391 -28.44 -196.27 -29.66
N GLN A 392 -27.95 -195.25 -30.38
CA GLN A 392 -27.90 -195.28 -31.84
C GLN A 392 -26.88 -196.30 -32.40
N ASN A 393 -25.81 -196.59 -31.65
CA ASN A 393 -24.83 -197.62 -32.00
C ASN A 393 -25.31 -199.06 -31.70
N GLN A 394 -26.19 -199.25 -30.70
CA GLN A 394 -26.85 -200.53 -30.46
C GLN A 394 -27.96 -200.82 -31.47
N ILE A 395 -28.76 -199.81 -31.82
CA ILE A 395 -29.85 -199.95 -32.82
C ILE A 395 -29.29 -200.29 -34.21
N ASN A 396 -28.17 -199.70 -34.61
CA ASN A 396 -27.55 -200.01 -35.91
C ASN A 396 -26.99 -201.46 -36.00
N ARG A 397 -26.64 -202.08 -34.87
CA ARG A 397 -26.30 -203.52 -34.84
C ARG A 397 -27.54 -204.40 -34.97
N GLN A 398 -28.65 -204.06 -34.31
CA GLN A 398 -29.90 -204.83 -34.34
C GLN A 398 -30.64 -204.72 -35.71
N VAL A 399 -30.59 -203.56 -36.36
CA VAL A 399 -31.21 -203.37 -37.69
C VAL A 399 -30.51 -204.21 -38.77
N SER A 400 -29.20 -204.45 -38.65
CA SER A 400 -28.46 -205.29 -39.60
C SER A 400 -28.83 -206.78 -39.48
N GLU A 401 -29.12 -207.27 -38.27
CA GLU A 401 -29.59 -208.65 -38.04
C GLU A 401 -31.07 -208.87 -38.42
N MET A 402 -31.96 -207.88 -38.17
CA MET A 402 -33.37 -207.97 -38.58
C MET A 402 -33.56 -207.96 -40.10
N ASN A 403 -32.75 -207.21 -40.84
CA ASN A 403 -32.85 -207.16 -42.30
C ASN A 403 -32.47 -208.51 -42.95
N ALA A 404 -31.59 -209.30 -42.32
CA ALA A 404 -31.28 -210.65 -42.79
C ALA A 404 -32.44 -211.65 -42.56
N GLN A 405 -33.31 -211.41 -41.57
CA GLN A 405 -34.48 -212.25 -41.26
C GLN A 405 -35.72 -211.86 -42.09
N LEU A 406 -35.93 -210.57 -42.35
CA LEU A 406 -37.07 -210.06 -43.13
C LEU A 406 -37.03 -210.51 -44.61
N ALA A 407 -35.83 -210.62 -45.18
CA ALA A 407 -35.65 -211.10 -46.56
C ALA A 407 -36.09 -212.57 -46.75
N LYS A 408 -36.11 -213.37 -45.67
CA LYS A 408 -36.47 -214.79 -45.70
C LYS A 408 -37.98 -215.02 -45.52
N ALA A 409 -38.69 -214.10 -44.87
CA ALA A 409 -40.14 -214.18 -44.64
C ALA A 409 -40.95 -213.69 -45.86
N ASN A 410 -40.50 -212.63 -46.53
CA ASN A 410 -41.24 -212.05 -47.66
C ASN A 410 -41.29 -212.93 -48.92
N SER A 411 -40.33 -213.83 -49.13
CA SER A 411 -40.40 -214.80 -50.24
C SER A 411 -41.46 -215.90 -50.02
N THR A 412 -41.90 -216.12 -48.78
CA THR A 412 -42.87 -217.18 -48.44
C THR A 412 -44.33 -216.70 -48.56
N LEU A 413 -44.59 -215.41 -48.30
CA LEU A 413 -45.95 -214.83 -48.32
C LEU A 413 -46.50 -214.63 -49.76
N ASP A 414 -45.65 -214.29 -50.74
CA ASP A 414 -46.09 -214.03 -52.12
C ASP A 414 -46.57 -215.31 -52.86
N TYR A 415 -46.19 -216.50 -52.35
CA TYR A 415 -46.62 -217.79 -52.90
C TYR A 415 -48.08 -218.13 -52.55
N PHE A 416 -48.53 -217.82 -51.33
CA PHE A 416 -49.88 -218.21 -50.86
C PHE A 416 -51.02 -217.36 -51.43
N LYS A 417 -50.79 -216.08 -51.73
CA LYS A 417 -51.84 -215.16 -52.25
C LYS A 417 -52.38 -215.54 -53.64
N LYS A 418 -51.61 -216.23 -54.48
CA LYS A 418 -51.99 -216.52 -55.87
C LYS A 418 -52.97 -217.69 -56.04
N ILE A 419 -53.16 -218.54 -55.01
CA ILE A 419 -53.97 -219.76 -55.11
C ILE A 419 -55.44 -219.53 -54.72
N LEU A 420 -55.71 -218.69 -53.70
CA LEU A 420 -57.04 -218.61 -53.05
C LEU A 420 -58.14 -217.85 -53.83
N VAL A 421 -57.80 -217.07 -54.86
CA VAL A 421 -58.77 -216.19 -55.57
C VAL A 421 -59.73 -216.95 -56.50
N LYS A 422 -59.49 -218.24 -56.75
CA LYS A 422 -60.24 -219.04 -57.76
C LYS A 422 -61.31 -219.98 -57.19
N ASP A 423 -61.51 -220.04 -55.86
CA ASP A 423 -62.42 -220.98 -55.22
C ASP A 423 -63.85 -220.42 -55.02
N VAL A 424 -64.87 -221.16 -55.47
CA VAL A 424 -66.30 -220.80 -55.39
C VAL A 424 -66.82 -220.79 -53.95
N LYS A 425 -66.37 -221.72 -53.09
CA LYS A 425 -66.82 -221.80 -51.69
C LYS A 425 -66.31 -220.62 -50.89
N PHE A 426 -65.04 -220.26 -51.11
CA PHE A 426 -64.41 -219.10 -50.46
C PHE A 426 -65.14 -217.79 -50.79
N LYS A 427 -65.53 -217.59 -52.05
CA LYS A 427 -66.31 -216.41 -52.46
C LYS A 427 -67.73 -216.42 -51.92
N THR A 428 -68.39 -217.59 -51.86
CA THR A 428 -69.75 -217.71 -51.31
C THR A 428 -69.77 -217.37 -49.81
N LEU A 429 -68.75 -217.82 -49.06
CA LEU A 429 -68.60 -217.52 -47.63
C LEU A 429 -68.33 -216.04 -47.36
N LEU A 430 -67.38 -215.42 -48.06
CA LEU A 430 -67.09 -213.98 -47.93
C LEU A 430 -68.32 -213.10 -48.23
N PHE A 431 -69.12 -213.51 -49.21
CA PHE A 431 -70.34 -212.79 -49.57
C PHE A 431 -71.43 -212.93 -48.51
N LEU A 432 -71.65 -214.12 -47.96
CA LEU A 432 -72.60 -214.33 -46.86
C LEU A 432 -72.17 -213.63 -45.56
N ASP A 433 -70.87 -213.52 -45.29
CA ASP A 433 -70.32 -212.86 -44.10
C ASP A 433 -70.43 -211.32 -44.15
N SER A 434 -70.44 -210.74 -45.36
CA SER A 434 -70.55 -209.28 -45.56
C SER A 434 -71.98 -208.75 -45.56
N ILE A 435 -72.99 -209.59 -45.83
CA ILE A 435 -74.40 -209.16 -45.90
C ILE A 435 -75.11 -209.31 -44.56
N GLY A 436 -74.75 -210.30 -43.73
CA GLY A 436 -75.29 -210.49 -42.39
C GLY A 436 -76.79 -210.84 -42.31
N GLU A 437 -77.51 -210.77 -43.42
CA GLU A 437 -78.95 -211.03 -43.55
C GLU A 437 -79.26 -212.12 -44.58
N GLU A 438 -80.51 -212.61 -44.57
CA GLU A 438 -80.99 -213.66 -45.47
C GLU A 438 -81.05 -213.15 -46.92
N VAL A 439 -80.35 -213.82 -47.85
CA VAL A 439 -80.27 -213.42 -49.25
C VAL A 439 -80.94 -214.42 -50.17
N ARG A 440 -81.67 -213.91 -51.14
CA ARG A 440 -82.28 -214.73 -52.19
C ARG A 440 -81.18 -215.36 -53.08
N LEU A 441 -81.25 -216.66 -53.32
CA LEU A 441 -80.23 -217.45 -54.02
C LEU A 441 -79.77 -216.85 -55.37
N ASP A 442 -80.70 -216.22 -56.10
CA ASP A 442 -80.47 -215.56 -57.38
C ASP A 442 -79.69 -214.24 -57.26
N ASN A 443 -79.79 -213.54 -56.13
CA ASN A 443 -78.98 -212.35 -55.84
C ASN A 443 -77.57 -212.76 -55.39
N LEU A 444 -77.48 -213.81 -54.59
CA LEU A 444 -76.19 -214.38 -54.17
C LEU A 444 -75.39 -214.83 -55.39
N ALA A 445 -76.01 -215.56 -56.33
CA ALA A 445 -75.34 -216.02 -57.53
C ALA A 445 -74.79 -214.88 -58.41
N LYS A 446 -75.55 -213.79 -58.53
CA LYS A 446 -75.08 -212.58 -59.25
C LYS A 446 -73.93 -211.89 -58.55
N GLY A 447 -73.94 -211.83 -57.21
CA GLY A 447 -72.92 -211.15 -56.42
C GLY A 447 -71.54 -211.82 -56.47
N ILE A 448 -71.50 -213.15 -56.56
CA ILE A 448 -70.24 -213.90 -56.63
C ILE A 448 -69.82 -214.32 -58.04
N VAL A 449 -70.61 -213.95 -59.05
CA VAL A 449 -70.34 -214.14 -60.49
C VAL A 449 -70.19 -215.63 -60.85
N PHE A 450 -71.12 -216.44 -60.36
CA PHE A 450 -71.22 -217.87 -60.70
C PHE A 450 -72.66 -218.21 -61.11
N SER A 451 -72.84 -219.27 -61.91
CA SER A 451 -74.17 -219.71 -62.32
C SER A 451 -74.99 -220.16 -61.11
N GLN A 452 -76.31 -219.92 -61.15
CA GLN A 452 -77.18 -220.22 -60.01
C GLN A 452 -77.12 -221.70 -59.59
N GLU A 453 -76.97 -222.65 -60.52
CA GLU A 453 -76.74 -224.08 -60.20
C GLU A 453 -75.43 -224.33 -59.45
N THR A 454 -74.34 -223.66 -59.85
CA THR A 454 -73.03 -223.80 -59.21
C THR A 454 -73.06 -223.27 -57.78
N VAL A 455 -73.73 -222.14 -57.59
CA VAL A 455 -73.91 -221.51 -56.29
C VAL A 455 -74.87 -222.31 -55.42
N GLN A 456 -75.90 -222.90 -56.01
CA GLN A 456 -76.81 -223.78 -55.29
C GLN A 456 -76.10 -225.05 -54.81
N ARG A 457 -75.21 -225.66 -55.60
CA ARG A 457 -74.37 -226.78 -55.13
C ARG A 457 -73.43 -226.37 -54.00
N ALA A 458 -72.75 -225.24 -54.15
CA ALA A 458 -71.86 -224.73 -53.11
C ALA A 458 -72.61 -224.47 -51.80
N ILE A 459 -73.85 -224.00 -51.87
CA ILE A 459 -74.68 -223.76 -50.68
C ILE A 459 -75.19 -225.05 -50.05
N ILE A 460 -75.48 -226.07 -50.84
CA ILE A 460 -75.82 -227.39 -50.30
C ILE A 460 -74.63 -227.94 -49.49
N GLU A 461 -73.43 -227.88 -50.04
CA GLU A 461 -72.21 -228.33 -49.35
C GLU A 461 -71.90 -227.47 -48.11
N LEU A 462 -72.01 -226.15 -48.21
CA LEU A 462 -71.82 -225.25 -47.07
C LEU A 462 -72.91 -225.40 -45.99
N ALA A 463 -74.10 -225.88 -46.37
CA ALA A 463 -75.19 -226.13 -45.42
C ALA A 463 -75.02 -227.47 -44.68
N GLU A 464 -74.46 -228.50 -45.33
CA GLU A 464 -74.09 -229.77 -44.66
C GLU A 464 -73.04 -229.52 -43.56
N ASP A 465 -72.10 -228.60 -43.80
CA ASP A 465 -71.04 -228.24 -42.84
C ASP A 465 -71.46 -227.15 -41.83
N GLY A 466 -72.72 -226.75 -41.81
CA GLY A 466 -73.26 -225.79 -40.83
C GLY A 466 -72.88 -224.32 -41.05
N PHE A 467 -72.28 -223.98 -42.22
CA PHE A 467 -71.88 -222.61 -42.57
C PHE A 467 -72.97 -221.81 -43.32
N ALA A 468 -73.97 -222.49 -43.86
CA ALA A 468 -75.13 -221.85 -44.50
C ALA A 468 -76.45 -222.50 -44.04
N THR A 469 -77.52 -221.72 -43.99
CA THR A 469 -78.88 -222.20 -43.71
C THR A 469 -79.81 -221.81 -44.84
N THR A 470 -80.76 -222.69 -45.21
CA THR A 470 -81.70 -222.41 -46.29
C THR A 470 -83.15 -222.50 -45.83
N ARG A 471 -83.96 -221.53 -46.26
CA ARG A 471 -85.38 -221.45 -45.97
C ARG A 471 -86.16 -221.32 -47.27
N LYS A 472 -87.23 -222.09 -47.41
CA LYS A 472 -88.12 -222.05 -48.57
C LYS A 472 -89.46 -221.43 -48.19
N GLU A 473 -89.81 -220.33 -48.83
CA GLU A 473 -91.07 -219.62 -48.60
C GLU A 473 -91.77 -219.45 -49.95
N GLY A 474 -92.82 -220.27 -50.17
CA GLY A 474 -93.47 -220.40 -51.47
C GLY A 474 -92.52 -220.98 -52.54
N ARG A 475 -92.17 -220.16 -53.56
CA ARG A 475 -91.30 -220.54 -54.69
C ARG A 475 -89.85 -220.08 -54.55
N PHE A 476 -89.51 -219.31 -53.52
CA PHE A 476 -88.18 -218.73 -53.35
C PHE A 476 -87.35 -219.48 -52.31
N ILE A 477 -86.04 -219.55 -52.54
CA ILE A 477 -85.05 -220.10 -51.61
C ILE A 477 -84.18 -218.93 -51.13
N TYR A 478 -84.17 -218.76 -49.83
CA TYR A 478 -83.33 -217.81 -49.13
C TYR A 478 -82.20 -218.55 -48.44
N VAL A 479 -81.04 -217.91 -48.40
CA VAL A 479 -79.82 -218.45 -47.85
C VAL A 479 -79.25 -217.44 -46.86
N SER A 480 -79.03 -217.89 -45.63
CA SER A 480 -78.37 -217.13 -44.57
C SER A 480 -77.10 -217.82 -44.12
N LYS A 481 -76.29 -217.07 -43.37
CA LYS A 481 -75.17 -217.62 -42.63
C LYS A 481 -75.65 -218.69 -41.64
N GLY A 482 -74.92 -219.79 -41.56
CA GLY A 482 -75.12 -220.85 -40.57
C GLY A 482 -74.44 -220.53 -39.24
N ALA A 483 -74.54 -221.45 -38.28
CA ALA A 483 -74.02 -221.24 -36.93
C ALA A 483 -72.49 -221.36 -36.82
N HIS A 484 -71.82 -221.96 -37.82
CA HIS A 484 -70.36 -222.12 -37.80
C HIS A 484 -69.64 -220.85 -38.31
N GLU A 485 -68.63 -220.39 -37.57
CA GLU A 485 -67.77 -219.29 -38.01
C GLU A 485 -66.87 -219.73 -39.17
N SER A 486 -66.70 -218.83 -40.15
CA SER A 486 -65.91 -219.09 -41.35
C SER A 486 -64.47 -219.48 -40.98
N PRO A 487 -63.91 -220.56 -41.56
CA PRO A 487 -62.51 -220.94 -41.35
C PRO A 487 -61.52 -219.91 -41.94
N PHE A 488 -62.02 -218.86 -42.59
CA PHE A 488 -61.24 -217.79 -43.21
C PHE A 488 -61.28 -216.46 -42.45
N SER A 489 -61.79 -216.44 -41.21
CA SER A 489 -61.78 -215.24 -40.37
C SER A 489 -60.40 -214.97 -39.75
N LEU A 490 -60.08 -213.69 -39.55
CA LEU A 490 -58.82 -213.23 -38.95
C LEU A 490 -58.58 -213.74 -37.52
N ALA A 491 -59.64 -214.17 -36.81
CA ALA A 491 -59.53 -214.72 -35.46
C ALA A 491 -58.93 -216.14 -35.42
N ALA A 492 -59.08 -216.92 -36.50
CA ALA A 492 -58.53 -218.29 -36.58
C ALA A 492 -57.06 -218.35 -37.04
N ALA A 493 -56.49 -217.22 -37.50
CA ALA A 493 -55.08 -217.15 -37.92
C ALA A 493 -54.14 -216.58 -36.85
N PHE A 494 -54.68 -216.10 -35.72
CA PHE A 494 -53.92 -215.58 -34.58
C PHE A 494 -54.18 -216.35 -33.27
N ALA A 495 -54.82 -217.52 -33.36
CA ALA A 495 -54.69 -218.62 -32.40
C ALA A 495 -53.72 -219.64 -33.01
#